data_AF-A0A538PZ19-F1
#
_entry.id   AF-A0A538PZ19-F1
#
_cell.length_a   1.000
_cell.length_b   1.000
_cell.length_c   1.000
_cell.angle_alpha   90.00
_cell.angle_beta   90.00
_cell.angle_gamma   90.00
#
_symmetry.space_group_name_H-M   'P 1'
#
loop_
_entity.id
_entity.type
_entity.pdbx_description
1 polymer ?
#
loop_
_entity_poly.entity_id
_entity_poly.type
_entity_poly.pdbx_seq_one_letter_code
_entity_poly.pdbx_strand_id
1 'polypeptide(L)'
;MPTWQCTELGLSIVDDGDHLVIIKDGARHRAERVPPSPQVAAPPQPPAGPALEPGGTTYRHPTGGEMQLPPGWQVTQSQLGLQLVPPNAAYTHQGPAEVYTVAAQPAPGIVRVDDPRIVAYVDGGLRALIPTLGPVSAPVPLGAGISLRWSGRNPMTGAELLAVALLRLGDGAVAGVIGVGERPRVEARLPVLERIFASFRRGEGRRDPALVGVWHHWSYRGGGPTSASTSSETRRTMRLGADGSVVEGSSHEGIGNFTGRDGYGNMAWSAGYASHSGDGRTGTWTAGDGGFYITWSDGTQAAWQYQLHGVPGQRRLLLINPGQRAPYEWTEQPIVV
;
A
#
# COMPACT_ATOMS: atom_id res chain seq x y z
N MET A 1 19.98 -41.22 -13.62
CA MET A 1 19.65 -41.42 -12.18
C MET A 1 19.94 -40.11 -11.48
N PRO A 2 18.94 -39.40 -10.95
CA PRO A 2 19.18 -38.13 -10.28
C PRO A 2 19.80 -38.41 -8.89
N THR A 3 20.99 -37.86 -8.69
CA THR A 3 21.69 -37.84 -7.40
C THR A 3 21.17 -36.69 -6.54
N TRP A 4 20.75 -37.01 -5.31
CA TRP A 4 20.29 -36.04 -4.32
C TRP A 4 21.50 -35.50 -3.54
N GLN A 5 21.68 -34.18 -3.51
CA GLN A 5 22.51 -33.52 -2.51
C GLN A 5 21.62 -32.74 -1.55
N CYS A 6 21.77 -33.03 -0.27
CA CYS A 6 21.08 -32.33 0.81
C CYS A 6 22.02 -31.23 1.31
N THR A 7 21.66 -29.97 1.07
CA THR A 7 22.24 -28.81 1.77
C THR A 7 21.13 -28.11 2.53
N GLU A 8 21.45 -27.61 3.71
CA GLU A 8 20.56 -27.17 4.80
C GLU A 8 19.61 -25.98 4.48
N LEU A 9 19.50 -25.57 3.22
CA LEU A 9 18.64 -24.51 2.74
C LEU A 9 17.97 -24.94 1.43
N GLY A 10 16.70 -25.35 1.52
CA GLY A 10 15.72 -25.39 0.43
C GLY A 10 16.07 -26.22 -0.82
N LEU A 11 15.42 -27.37 -0.98
CA LEU A 11 15.36 -28.08 -2.27
C LEU A 11 14.66 -27.21 -3.34
N SER A 12 15.33 -27.00 -4.47
CA SER A 12 14.67 -26.56 -5.71
C SER A 12 14.86 -27.64 -6.78
N ILE A 13 13.81 -27.91 -7.56
CA ILE A 13 13.86 -28.80 -8.72
C ILE A 13 13.53 -27.96 -9.96
N VAL A 14 14.31 -28.19 -11.02
CA VAL A 14 14.08 -27.71 -12.38
C VAL A 14 13.20 -28.73 -13.10
N ASP A 15 12.04 -28.26 -13.54
CA ASP A 15 11.22 -28.68 -14.69
C ASP A 15 10.82 -30.16 -14.84
N ASP A 16 9.54 -30.46 -14.62
CA ASP A 16 8.64 -31.15 -15.58
C ASP A 16 7.22 -31.16 -14.99
N GLY A 17 6.41 -30.14 -15.29
CA GLY A 17 4.91 -30.13 -15.33
C GLY A 17 4.03 -30.62 -14.15
N ASP A 18 4.54 -31.32 -13.14
CA ASP A 18 3.76 -31.98 -12.08
C ASP A 18 4.18 -31.44 -10.70
N HIS A 19 3.27 -30.73 -10.03
CA HIS A 19 3.51 -30.19 -8.69
C HIS A 19 3.55 -31.31 -7.63
N LEU A 20 4.74 -31.64 -7.15
CA LEU A 20 4.94 -32.39 -5.91
C LEU A 20 4.95 -31.41 -4.72
N VAL A 21 4.03 -31.59 -3.78
CA VAL A 21 4.01 -30.81 -2.53
C VAL A 21 4.57 -31.71 -1.42
N ILE A 22 5.53 -31.19 -0.66
CA ILE A 22 6.00 -31.85 0.56
C ILE A 22 5.13 -31.37 1.72
N ILE A 23 4.31 -32.26 2.25
CA ILE A 23 3.46 -31.99 3.41
C ILE A 23 4.21 -32.44 4.65
N LYS A 24 4.30 -31.53 5.64
CA LYS A 24 4.86 -31.83 6.96
C LYS A 24 3.74 -32.31 7.86
N ASP A 25 3.77 -33.60 8.20
CA ASP A 25 2.86 -34.21 9.18
C ASP A 25 3.68 -34.59 10.43
N GLY A 26 3.66 -33.69 11.42
CA GLY A 26 4.49 -33.79 12.61
C GLY A 26 5.99 -33.87 12.27
N ALA A 27 6.64 -34.97 12.66
CA ALA A 27 8.07 -35.21 12.44
C ALA A 27 8.41 -35.92 11.12
N ARG A 28 7.42 -36.21 10.27
CA ARG A 28 7.61 -36.91 8.98
C ARG A 28 7.28 -35.98 7.82
N HIS A 29 8.00 -36.16 6.72
CA HIS A 29 7.79 -35.42 5.48
C HIS A 29 7.33 -36.42 4.42
N ARG A 30 6.19 -36.16 3.78
CA ARG A 30 5.67 -36.99 2.69
C ARG A 30 5.51 -36.13 1.45
N ALA A 31 6.00 -36.61 0.32
CA ALA A 31 5.73 -36.00 -0.97
C ALA A 31 4.39 -36.52 -1.50
N GLU A 32 3.44 -35.63 -1.74
CA GLU A 32 2.16 -35.94 -2.36
C GLU A 32 2.06 -35.32 -3.75
N ARG A 33 1.52 -36.09 -4.69
CA ARG A 33 1.33 -35.67 -6.09
C ARG A 33 -0.04 -34.98 -6.17
N VAL A 34 -0.04 -33.67 -6.41
CA VAL A 34 -1.27 -32.89 -6.53
C VAL A 34 -1.63 -32.79 -8.02
N PRO A 35 -2.81 -33.25 -8.46
CA PRO A 35 -3.23 -33.06 -9.84
C PRO A 35 -3.40 -31.56 -10.14
N PRO A 36 -3.14 -31.11 -11.38
CA PRO A 36 -3.29 -29.71 -11.75
C PRO A 36 -4.70 -29.24 -11.37
N SER A 37 -4.79 -28.08 -10.71
CA SER A 37 -6.07 -27.48 -10.34
C SER A 37 -6.98 -27.43 -11.57
N PRO A 38 -8.26 -27.83 -11.47
CA PRO A 38 -9.19 -27.66 -12.57
C PRO A 38 -9.17 -26.18 -12.95
N GLN A 39 -8.93 -25.92 -14.23
CA GLN A 39 -8.99 -24.59 -14.83
C GLN A 39 -10.29 -23.93 -14.39
N VAL A 40 -10.20 -23.02 -13.43
CA VAL A 40 -11.32 -22.18 -13.04
C VAL A 40 -11.62 -21.36 -14.29
N ALA A 41 -12.81 -21.59 -14.87
CA ALA A 41 -13.32 -20.76 -15.95
C ALA A 41 -13.10 -19.30 -15.56
N ALA A 42 -12.58 -18.50 -16.49
CA ALA A 42 -12.32 -17.08 -16.26
C ALA A 42 -13.52 -16.46 -15.52
N PRO A 43 -13.32 -15.75 -14.40
CA PRO A 43 -14.41 -15.13 -13.69
C PRO A 43 -15.22 -14.29 -14.69
N PRO A 44 -16.57 -14.34 -14.64
CA PRO A 44 -17.40 -13.60 -15.58
C PRO A 44 -16.93 -12.15 -15.59
N GLN A 45 -16.65 -11.62 -16.79
CA GLN A 45 -16.25 -10.23 -16.97
C GLN A 45 -17.21 -9.37 -16.14
N PRO A 46 -16.71 -8.47 -15.28
CA PRO A 46 -17.57 -7.55 -14.56
C PRO A 46 -18.44 -6.82 -15.59
N PRO A 47 -19.73 -6.60 -15.29
CA PRO A 47 -20.66 -5.99 -16.23
C PRO A 47 -20.03 -4.73 -16.81
N ALA A 48 -20.13 -4.57 -18.13
CA ALA A 48 -19.64 -3.39 -18.81
C ALA A 48 -20.22 -2.16 -18.09
N GLY A 49 -19.37 -1.47 -17.33
CA GLY A 49 -19.79 -0.24 -16.65
C GLY A 49 -20.30 0.78 -17.69
N PRO A 50 -20.93 1.87 -17.25
CA PRO A 50 -21.54 2.86 -18.13
C PRO A 50 -20.59 3.24 -19.28
N ALA A 51 -21.18 3.40 -20.47
CA ALA A 51 -20.48 3.71 -21.71
C ALA A 51 -19.52 4.89 -21.51
N LEU A 52 -18.33 4.77 -22.09
CA LEU A 52 -17.29 5.81 -22.09
C LEU A 52 -17.89 7.13 -22.55
N GLU A 53 -17.74 8.22 -21.78
CA GLU A 53 -18.16 9.54 -22.29
C GLU A 53 -17.39 9.86 -23.58
N PRO A 54 -18.07 10.28 -24.66
CA PRO A 54 -17.41 10.68 -25.89
C PRO A 54 -16.36 11.76 -25.61
N GLY A 55 -15.08 11.46 -25.88
CA GLY A 55 -13.95 12.37 -25.64
C GLY A 55 -13.33 12.33 -24.23
N GLY A 56 -13.82 11.47 -23.33
CA GLY A 56 -13.20 11.23 -22.03
C GLY A 56 -11.92 10.40 -22.12
N THR A 57 -11.08 10.46 -21.08
CA THR A 57 -9.85 9.65 -20.98
C THR A 57 -9.97 8.62 -19.86
N THR A 58 -9.40 7.42 -20.05
CA THR A 58 -9.32 6.43 -18.98
C THR A 58 -8.03 6.62 -18.20
N TYR A 59 -8.15 6.92 -16.91
CA TYR A 59 -7.03 6.89 -15.97
C TYR A 59 -6.83 5.47 -15.43
N ARG A 60 -5.56 5.02 -15.38
CA ARG A 60 -5.16 3.69 -14.89
C ARG A 60 -4.12 3.82 -13.77
N HIS A 61 -4.53 3.58 -12.54
CA HIS A 61 -3.63 3.56 -11.40
C HIS A 61 -2.71 2.32 -11.46
N PRO A 62 -1.43 2.40 -11.03
CA PRO A 62 -0.53 1.24 -10.99
C PRO A 62 -1.07 0.02 -10.24
N THR A 63 -1.91 0.22 -9.22
CA THR A 63 -2.55 -0.89 -8.47
C THR A 63 -3.67 -1.59 -9.24
N GLY A 64 -3.99 -1.15 -10.46
CA GLY A 64 -5.06 -1.70 -11.30
C GLY A 64 -6.40 -0.97 -11.19
N GLY A 65 -6.52 0.06 -10.35
CA GLY A 65 -7.72 0.89 -10.32
C GLY A 65 -7.89 1.68 -11.61
N GLU A 66 -9.07 1.63 -12.21
CA GLU A 66 -9.39 2.39 -13.43
C GLU A 66 -10.58 3.30 -13.21
N MET A 67 -10.55 4.49 -13.81
CA MET A 67 -11.68 5.41 -13.84
C MET A 67 -11.70 6.21 -15.14
N GLN A 68 -12.88 6.66 -15.53
CA GLN A 68 -13.05 7.60 -16.62
C GLN A 68 -12.99 9.03 -16.09
N LEU A 69 -12.27 9.86 -16.83
CA LEU A 69 -12.15 11.28 -16.59
C LEU A 69 -12.92 12.05 -17.67
N PRO A 70 -13.70 13.07 -17.29
CA PRO A 70 -14.38 13.89 -18.28
C PRO A 70 -13.38 14.69 -19.13
N PRO A 71 -13.75 15.07 -20.36
CA PRO A 71 -12.89 15.86 -21.23
C PRO A 71 -12.42 17.16 -20.56
N GLY A 72 -11.14 17.50 -20.71
CA GLY A 72 -10.56 18.76 -20.24
C GLY A 72 -10.27 18.86 -18.74
N TRP A 73 -10.55 17.82 -17.95
CA TRP A 73 -10.13 17.77 -16.56
C TRP A 73 -8.64 17.44 -16.44
N GLN A 74 -7.94 18.20 -15.60
CA GLN A 74 -6.54 17.93 -15.29
C GLN A 74 -6.44 17.02 -14.07
N VAL A 75 -5.41 16.17 -14.07
CA VAL A 75 -5.11 15.26 -12.96
C VAL A 75 -3.69 15.47 -12.49
N THR A 76 -3.54 15.69 -11.20
CA THR A 76 -2.25 15.85 -10.54
C THR A 76 -2.17 14.86 -9.38
N GLN A 77 -1.04 14.19 -9.22
CA GLN A 77 -0.81 13.39 -8.02
C GLN A 77 -0.63 14.29 -6.79
N SER A 78 -1.24 13.92 -5.68
CA SER A 78 -1.14 14.60 -4.39
C SER A 78 -0.92 13.58 -3.28
N GLN A 79 -0.59 14.05 -2.08
CA GLN A 79 -0.43 13.17 -0.90
C GLN A 79 -1.74 12.46 -0.50
N LEU A 80 -2.90 13.02 -0.85
CA LEU A 80 -4.22 12.47 -0.52
C LEU A 80 -4.78 11.56 -1.61
N GLY A 81 -4.05 11.37 -2.71
CA GLY A 81 -4.50 10.68 -3.91
C GLY A 81 -4.43 11.56 -5.14
N LEU A 82 -5.35 11.39 -6.09
CA LEU A 82 -5.36 12.14 -7.34
C LEU A 82 -6.21 13.39 -7.17
N GLN A 83 -5.61 14.56 -7.33
CA GLN A 83 -6.34 15.81 -7.40
C GLN A 83 -6.88 15.99 -8.82
N LEU A 84 -8.18 16.27 -8.92
CA LEU A 84 -8.88 16.54 -10.17
C LEU A 84 -9.21 18.03 -10.23
N VAL A 85 -8.87 18.68 -11.35
CA VAL A 85 -9.12 20.11 -11.58
C VAL A 85 -10.00 20.28 -12.82
N PRO A 86 -11.22 20.83 -12.69
CA PRO A 86 -12.07 21.08 -13.85
C PRO A 86 -11.52 22.22 -14.72
N PRO A 87 -11.82 22.24 -16.03
CA PRO A 87 -11.29 23.26 -16.97
C PRO A 87 -11.70 24.70 -16.63
N ASN A 88 -12.81 24.87 -15.92
CA ASN A 88 -13.34 26.15 -15.45
C ASN A 88 -13.31 26.23 -13.91
N ALA A 89 -12.29 25.64 -13.29
CA ALA A 89 -12.03 25.79 -11.86
C ALA A 89 -11.94 27.28 -11.51
N ALA A 90 -12.73 27.71 -10.54
CA ALA A 90 -12.61 29.06 -10.02
C ALA A 90 -11.51 29.14 -8.97
N TYR A 91 -10.87 30.30 -8.92
CA TYR A 91 -9.89 30.64 -7.92
C TYR A 91 -10.37 31.87 -7.18
N THR A 92 -10.30 31.80 -5.86
CA THR A 92 -10.42 32.95 -4.97
C THR A 92 -9.02 33.52 -4.73
N HIS A 93 -8.93 34.68 -4.10
CA HIS A 93 -7.65 35.24 -3.63
C HIS A 93 -6.91 34.32 -2.64
N GLN A 94 -7.57 33.29 -2.10
CA GLN A 94 -7.03 32.34 -1.13
C GLN A 94 -6.71 30.96 -1.73
N GLY A 95 -6.90 30.78 -3.04
CA GLY A 95 -6.72 29.51 -3.73
C GLY A 95 -8.00 29.00 -4.40
N PRO A 96 -8.02 27.73 -4.86
CA PRO A 96 -9.15 27.18 -5.61
C PRO A 96 -10.45 27.21 -4.79
N ALA A 97 -11.53 27.67 -5.42
CA ALA A 97 -12.87 27.72 -4.84
C ALA A 97 -13.55 26.33 -4.77
N GLU A 98 -12.96 25.36 -5.45
CA GLU A 98 -13.37 23.96 -5.49
C GLU A 98 -12.15 23.04 -5.63
N VAL A 99 -12.13 21.94 -4.89
CA VAL A 99 -11.10 20.90 -4.94
C VAL A 99 -11.78 19.54 -5.01
N TYR A 100 -11.31 18.70 -5.91
CA TYR A 100 -11.80 17.34 -6.06
C TYR A 100 -10.62 16.36 -5.96
N THR A 101 -10.80 15.29 -5.20
CA THR A 101 -9.76 14.29 -4.96
C THR A 101 -10.35 12.90 -5.14
N VAL A 102 -9.62 12.02 -5.83
CA VAL A 102 -9.86 10.60 -5.86
C VAL A 102 -8.85 9.90 -4.97
N ALA A 103 -9.33 9.15 -4.01
CA ALA A 103 -8.49 8.44 -3.06
C ALA A 103 -8.96 7.00 -2.92
N ALA A 104 -8.01 6.11 -2.62
CA ALA A 104 -8.29 4.76 -2.17
C ALA A 104 -7.44 4.49 -0.93
N GLN A 105 -8.05 3.92 0.10
CA GLN A 105 -7.40 3.59 1.35
C GLN A 105 -7.71 2.14 1.74
N PRO A 106 -6.74 1.38 2.24
CA PRO A 106 -6.98 0.05 2.79
C PRO A 106 -7.99 0.13 3.94
N ALA A 107 -8.88 -0.86 4.01
CA ALA A 107 -9.96 -0.91 5.00
C ALA A 107 -10.07 -2.33 5.60
N PRO A 108 -9.02 -2.81 6.31
CA PRO A 108 -9.00 -4.15 6.87
C PRO A 108 -10.13 -4.34 7.89
N GLY A 109 -10.85 -5.46 7.78
CA GLY A 109 -11.98 -5.76 8.66
C GLY A 109 -13.22 -4.90 8.43
N ILE A 110 -13.26 -4.11 7.35
CA ILE A 110 -14.47 -3.43 6.88
C ILE A 110 -15.15 -4.30 5.82
N VAL A 111 -16.43 -4.59 6.02
CA VAL A 111 -17.23 -5.42 5.10
C VAL A 111 -18.37 -4.66 4.42
N ARG A 112 -18.63 -3.42 4.84
CA ARG A 112 -19.66 -2.53 4.29
C ARG A 112 -19.16 -1.09 4.25
N VAL A 113 -19.54 -0.34 3.22
CA VAL A 113 -19.03 1.03 3.02
C VAL A 113 -19.66 2.07 3.95
N ASP A 114 -20.84 1.78 4.49
CA ASP A 114 -21.54 2.59 5.48
C ASP A 114 -21.13 2.24 6.93
N ASP A 115 -20.05 1.48 7.11
CA ASP A 115 -19.49 1.21 8.44
C ASP A 115 -19.17 2.55 9.15
N PRO A 116 -19.65 2.77 10.39
CA PRO A 116 -19.41 4.01 11.13
C PRO A 116 -17.93 4.38 11.24
N ARG A 117 -17.02 3.40 11.22
CA ARG A 117 -15.56 3.65 11.25
C ARG A 117 -15.09 4.38 9.98
N ILE A 118 -15.66 4.08 8.82
CA ILE A 118 -15.37 4.81 7.58
C ILE A 118 -15.88 6.24 7.68
N VAL A 119 -17.14 6.40 8.10
CA VAL A 119 -17.78 7.72 8.20
C VAL A 119 -16.98 8.62 9.15
N ALA A 120 -16.59 8.10 10.31
CA ALA A 120 -15.78 8.82 11.30
C ALA A 120 -14.38 9.17 10.77
N TYR A 121 -13.74 8.26 10.02
CA TYR A 121 -12.43 8.53 9.42
C TYR A 121 -12.48 9.68 8.41
N VAL A 122 -13.46 9.66 7.51
CA VAL A 122 -13.63 10.70 6.48
C VAL A 122 -14.06 12.04 7.11
N ASP A 123 -14.98 12.01 8.08
CA ASP A 123 -15.39 13.20 8.84
C ASP A 123 -14.20 13.85 9.57
N GLY A 124 -13.38 13.05 10.26
CA GLY A 124 -12.19 13.53 10.93
C GLY A 124 -11.18 14.17 9.98
N GLY A 125 -10.91 13.53 8.83
CA GLY A 125 -10.00 14.07 7.82
C GLY A 125 -10.50 15.39 7.22
N LEU A 126 -11.78 15.48 6.88
CA LEU A 126 -12.38 16.70 6.33
C LEU A 126 -12.41 17.83 7.36
N ARG A 127 -12.75 17.56 8.62
CA ARG A 127 -12.78 18.56 9.69
C ARG A 127 -11.40 19.04 10.11
N ALA A 128 -10.37 18.20 10.00
CA ALA A 128 -8.99 18.64 10.19
C ALA A 128 -8.57 19.67 9.14
N LEU A 129 -9.06 19.53 7.90
CA LEU A 129 -8.81 20.49 6.82
C LEU A 129 -9.72 21.73 6.90
N ILE A 130 -11.00 21.53 7.24
CA ILE A 130 -12.01 22.59 7.31
C ILE A 130 -12.78 22.46 8.62
N PRO A 131 -12.29 23.10 9.70
CA PRO A 131 -12.89 22.99 11.03
C PRO A 131 -14.33 23.52 11.13
N THR A 132 -14.77 24.34 10.16
CA THR A 132 -16.11 24.95 10.13
C THR A 132 -17.18 24.08 9.49
N LEU A 133 -16.86 22.85 9.08
CA LEU A 133 -17.86 21.90 8.58
C LEU A 133 -18.82 21.47 9.69
N GLY A 134 -20.11 21.48 9.37
CA GLY A 134 -21.18 20.96 10.19
C GLY A 134 -21.18 19.43 10.26
N PRO A 135 -22.17 18.82 10.94
CA PRO A 135 -22.30 17.36 11.04
C PRO A 135 -22.41 16.70 9.67
N VAL A 136 -21.83 15.51 9.56
CA VAL A 136 -22.00 14.63 8.40
C VAL A 136 -23.47 14.25 8.24
N SER A 137 -23.96 14.19 7.01
CA SER A 137 -25.28 13.65 6.69
C SER A 137 -25.37 12.15 7.01
N ALA A 138 -26.59 11.63 7.10
CA ALA A 138 -26.77 10.19 7.00
C ALA A 138 -26.22 9.67 5.65
N PRO A 139 -25.65 8.44 5.60
CA PRO A 139 -25.26 7.80 4.35
C PRO A 139 -26.46 7.64 3.42
N VAL A 140 -26.30 8.07 2.17
CA VAL A 140 -27.32 7.87 1.11
C VAL A 140 -26.78 6.86 0.11
N PRO A 141 -27.52 5.77 -0.21
CA PRO A 141 -27.10 4.81 -1.23
C PRO A 141 -26.86 5.48 -2.59
N LEU A 142 -25.75 5.13 -3.24
CA LEU A 142 -25.38 5.60 -4.57
C LEU A 142 -24.71 4.46 -5.36
N GLY A 143 -25.46 3.81 -6.25
CA GLY A 143 -24.97 2.66 -7.00
C GLY A 143 -24.47 1.55 -6.05
N ALA A 144 -23.21 1.13 -6.22
CA ALA A 144 -22.55 0.15 -5.36
C ALA A 144 -21.88 0.76 -4.10
N GLY A 145 -22.20 2.01 -3.77
CA GLY A 145 -21.58 2.75 -2.69
C GLY A 145 -22.54 3.70 -1.97
N ILE A 146 -21.99 4.73 -1.34
CA ILE A 146 -22.73 5.75 -0.59
C ILE A 146 -22.26 7.16 -0.91
N SER A 147 -23.15 8.14 -0.71
CA SER A 147 -22.86 9.57 -0.67
C SER A 147 -22.97 10.07 0.77
N LEU A 148 -21.97 10.83 1.20
CA LEU A 148 -21.96 11.60 2.45
C LEU A 148 -21.81 13.07 2.12
N ARG A 149 -22.47 13.94 2.89
CA ARG A 149 -22.41 15.40 2.69
C ARG A 149 -22.16 16.13 3.99
N TRP A 150 -21.43 17.24 3.90
CA TRP A 150 -21.22 18.19 4.99
C TRP A 150 -21.53 19.59 4.48
N SER A 151 -22.34 20.33 5.23
CA SER A 151 -22.54 21.76 4.99
C SER A 151 -21.62 22.56 5.90
N GLY A 152 -21.09 23.68 5.44
CA GLY A 152 -20.28 24.58 6.26
C GLY A 152 -20.30 26.01 5.74
N ARG A 153 -19.46 26.85 6.33
CA ARG A 153 -19.18 28.20 5.83
C ARG A 153 -17.69 28.44 5.77
N ASN A 154 -17.25 29.13 4.73
CA ASN A 154 -15.88 29.61 4.66
C ASN A 154 -15.72 30.72 5.72
N PRO A 155 -14.82 30.57 6.70
CA PRO A 155 -14.69 31.55 7.78
C PRO A 155 -14.16 32.90 7.29
N MET A 156 -13.50 32.94 6.13
CA MET A 156 -12.90 34.15 5.56
C MET A 156 -13.88 34.89 4.66
N THR A 157 -14.63 34.18 3.81
CA THR A 157 -15.53 34.79 2.82
C THR A 157 -16.99 34.79 3.26
N GLY A 158 -17.35 34.01 4.27
CA GLY A 158 -18.74 33.77 4.69
C GLY A 158 -19.56 32.91 3.73
N ALA A 159 -18.99 32.53 2.57
CA ALA A 159 -19.64 31.74 1.54
C ALA A 159 -20.03 30.35 2.06
N GLU A 160 -21.15 29.83 1.58
CA GLU A 160 -21.58 28.48 1.92
C GLU A 160 -20.66 27.44 1.27
N LEU A 161 -20.18 26.50 2.08
CA LEU A 161 -19.37 25.39 1.64
C LEU A 161 -20.20 24.10 1.63
N LEU A 162 -19.88 23.25 0.67
CA LEU A 162 -20.34 21.87 0.60
C LEU A 162 -19.12 20.97 0.45
N ALA A 163 -19.02 19.96 1.31
CA ALA A 163 -18.19 18.79 1.07
C ALA A 163 -19.07 17.59 0.74
N VAL A 164 -18.64 16.78 -0.22
CA VAL A 164 -19.30 15.54 -0.63
C VAL A 164 -18.25 14.44 -0.73
N ALA A 165 -18.56 13.26 -0.20
CA ALA A 165 -17.76 12.06 -0.40
C ALA A 165 -18.63 10.96 -1.03
N LEU A 166 -18.23 10.49 -2.20
CA LEU A 166 -18.82 9.34 -2.90
C LEU A 166 -17.90 8.15 -2.67
N LEU A 167 -18.32 7.18 -1.87
CA LEU A 167 -17.46 6.12 -1.36
C LEU A 167 -17.99 4.75 -1.78
N ARG A 168 -17.09 3.84 -2.15
CA ARG A 168 -17.39 2.42 -2.35
C ARG A 168 -16.33 1.55 -1.68
N LEU A 169 -16.74 0.37 -1.25
CA LEU A 169 -15.85 -0.69 -0.80
C LEU A 169 -15.55 -1.63 -1.97
N GLY A 170 -14.29 -1.98 -2.19
CA GLY A 170 -13.87 -2.96 -3.18
C GLY A 170 -12.50 -3.53 -2.83
N ASP A 171 -12.36 -4.86 -2.90
CA ASP A 171 -11.08 -5.55 -2.73
C ASP A 171 -10.31 -5.18 -1.43
N GLY A 172 -11.05 -5.02 -0.33
CA GLY A 172 -10.48 -4.67 0.98
C GLY A 172 -10.04 -3.21 1.11
N ALA A 173 -10.41 -2.33 0.17
CA ALA A 173 -10.14 -0.90 0.21
C ALA A 173 -11.41 -0.07 0.02
N VAL A 174 -11.45 1.10 0.66
CA VAL A 174 -12.46 2.12 0.41
C VAL A 174 -11.89 3.09 -0.61
N ALA A 175 -12.52 3.17 -1.77
CA ALA A 175 -12.19 4.12 -2.82
C ALA A 175 -13.32 5.14 -2.98
N GLY A 176 -12.97 6.37 -3.31
CA GLY A 176 -13.98 7.39 -3.49
C GLY A 176 -13.52 8.68 -4.15
N VAL A 177 -14.53 9.48 -4.50
CA VAL A 177 -14.38 10.85 -4.99
C VAL A 177 -14.82 11.78 -3.87
N ILE A 178 -13.95 12.69 -3.45
CA ILE A 178 -14.22 13.70 -2.44
C ILE A 178 -14.18 15.06 -3.12
N GLY A 179 -15.25 15.84 -3.02
CA GLY A 179 -15.34 17.20 -3.55
C GLY A 179 -15.61 18.18 -2.41
N VAL A 180 -14.89 19.30 -2.41
CA VAL A 180 -15.06 20.35 -1.40
C VAL A 180 -14.95 21.72 -2.05
N GLY A 181 -15.86 22.64 -1.73
CA GLY A 181 -15.84 23.98 -2.28
C GLY A 181 -17.10 24.77 -1.95
N GLU A 182 -17.28 25.90 -2.63
CA GLU A 182 -18.53 26.66 -2.55
C GLU A 182 -19.73 25.80 -3.00
N ARG A 183 -20.81 25.81 -2.22
CA ARG A 183 -21.98 24.94 -2.41
C ARG A 183 -22.48 24.92 -3.86
N PRO A 184 -22.76 26.06 -4.52
CA PRO A 184 -23.31 26.05 -5.88
C PRO A 184 -22.39 25.36 -6.90
N ARG A 185 -21.07 25.43 -6.68
CA ARG A 185 -20.08 24.81 -7.58
C ARG A 185 -20.08 23.31 -7.41
N VAL A 186 -19.96 22.83 -6.17
CA VAL A 186 -19.94 21.39 -5.89
C VAL A 186 -21.27 20.75 -6.31
N GLU A 187 -22.41 21.40 -6.03
CA GLU A 187 -23.72 20.91 -6.47
C GLU A 187 -23.82 20.83 -8.00
N ALA A 188 -23.32 21.83 -8.73
CA ALA A 188 -23.27 21.79 -10.20
C ALA A 188 -22.35 20.67 -10.74
N ARG A 189 -21.35 20.23 -9.97
CA ARG A 189 -20.45 19.13 -10.34
C ARG A 189 -20.92 17.76 -9.93
N LEU A 190 -21.88 17.63 -9.03
CA LEU A 190 -22.36 16.34 -8.52
C LEU A 190 -22.64 15.32 -9.64
N PRO A 191 -23.40 15.65 -10.72
CA PRO A 191 -23.65 14.68 -11.78
C PRO A 191 -22.37 14.18 -12.47
N VAL A 192 -21.33 15.01 -12.56
CA VAL A 192 -20.04 14.63 -13.15
C VAL A 192 -19.25 13.74 -12.20
N LEU A 193 -19.21 14.09 -10.91
CA LEU A 193 -18.54 13.30 -9.88
C LEU A 193 -19.17 11.91 -9.72
N GLU A 194 -20.49 11.82 -9.78
CA GLU A 194 -21.23 10.55 -9.75
C GLU A 194 -20.90 9.68 -10.96
N ARG A 195 -20.70 10.26 -12.15
CA ARG A 195 -20.25 9.52 -13.33
C ARG A 195 -18.81 9.03 -13.21
N ILE A 196 -17.89 9.86 -12.72
CA ILE A 196 -16.51 9.43 -12.39
C ILE A 196 -16.57 8.26 -11.41
N PHE A 197 -17.33 8.40 -10.32
CA PHE A 197 -17.50 7.36 -9.31
C PHE A 197 -18.08 6.06 -9.87
N ALA A 198 -19.13 6.15 -10.70
CA ALA A 198 -19.75 4.99 -11.35
C ALA A 198 -18.80 4.31 -12.37
N SER A 199 -17.81 5.03 -12.87
CA SER A 199 -16.82 4.50 -13.81
C SER A 199 -15.69 3.70 -13.16
N PHE A 200 -15.61 3.66 -11.81
CA PHE A 200 -14.57 2.94 -11.10
C PHE A 200 -14.63 1.45 -11.43
N ARG A 201 -13.52 0.93 -11.97
CA ARG A 201 -13.34 -0.47 -12.33
C ARG A 201 -12.02 -0.99 -11.80
N ARG A 202 -11.94 -2.31 -11.67
CA ARG A 202 -10.68 -3.00 -11.42
C ARG A 202 -10.15 -3.56 -12.74
N GLY A 203 -8.94 -3.18 -13.05
CA GLY A 203 -8.07 -3.79 -14.04
C GLY A 203 -6.91 -4.53 -13.37
N GLU A 204 -5.94 -4.92 -14.19
CA GLU A 204 -4.73 -5.56 -13.71
C GLU A 204 -3.74 -4.54 -13.16
N GLY A 205 -3.14 -4.85 -12.02
CA GLY A 205 -2.04 -4.05 -11.47
C GLY A 205 -0.83 -4.09 -12.39
N ARG A 206 -0.24 -2.93 -12.65
CA ARG A 206 1.03 -2.85 -13.37
C ARG A 206 2.15 -3.41 -12.52
N ARG A 207 3.14 -3.97 -13.20
CA ARG A 207 4.36 -4.51 -12.61
C ARG A 207 5.52 -3.96 -13.41
N ASP A 208 6.53 -3.46 -12.72
CA ASP A 208 7.80 -3.12 -13.35
C ASP A 208 8.66 -4.40 -13.38
N PRO A 209 8.95 -4.99 -14.56
CA PRO A 209 9.78 -6.18 -14.64
C PRO A 209 11.20 -5.95 -14.08
N ALA A 210 11.66 -4.70 -14.05
CA ALA A 210 12.93 -4.32 -13.44
C ALA A 210 12.92 -4.36 -11.90
N LEU A 211 11.81 -4.69 -11.25
CA LEU A 211 11.77 -4.96 -9.80
C LEU A 211 11.75 -6.45 -9.46
N VAL A 212 11.53 -7.33 -10.44
CA VAL A 212 11.52 -8.78 -10.23
C VAL A 212 12.91 -9.23 -9.78
N GLY A 213 12.96 -10.04 -8.72
CA GLY A 213 14.20 -10.53 -8.14
C GLY A 213 14.13 -10.74 -6.63
N VAL A 214 15.31 -10.95 -6.03
CA VAL A 214 15.49 -11.05 -4.59
C VAL A 214 16.22 -9.80 -4.13
N TRP A 215 15.69 -9.16 -3.10
CA TRP A 215 16.18 -7.92 -2.54
C TRP A 215 16.62 -8.14 -1.10
N HIS A 216 17.76 -7.60 -0.73
CA HIS A 216 18.38 -7.71 0.58
C HIS A 216 18.47 -6.35 1.24
N HIS A 217 18.04 -6.27 2.48
CA HIS A 217 18.24 -5.11 3.34
C HIS A 217 18.96 -5.55 4.61
N TRP A 218 19.94 -4.74 5.01
CA TRP A 218 20.69 -4.93 6.23
C TRP A 218 20.72 -3.62 7.01
N SER A 219 20.53 -3.72 8.32
CA SER A 219 20.72 -2.59 9.21
C SER A 219 21.35 -3.07 10.51
N TYR A 220 22.33 -2.31 10.99
CA TYR A 220 22.93 -2.50 12.30
C TYR A 220 22.61 -1.31 13.21
N ARG A 221 22.32 -1.60 14.47
CA ARG A 221 22.20 -0.61 15.52
C ARG A 221 22.96 -1.10 16.73
N GLY A 222 24.00 -0.38 17.15
CA GLY A 222 24.71 -0.68 18.38
C GLY A 222 25.12 0.58 19.12
N GLY A 223 25.23 0.47 20.43
CA GLY A 223 25.64 1.57 21.28
C GLY A 223 25.61 1.23 22.76
N GLY A 224 26.30 2.04 23.55
CA GLY A 224 26.35 1.92 24.99
C GLY A 224 27.76 2.16 25.53
N PRO A 225 27.88 2.53 26.81
CA PRO A 225 29.18 2.62 27.47
C PRO A 225 29.86 1.25 27.54
N THR A 226 31.17 1.23 27.79
CA THR A 226 31.94 -0.01 27.96
C THR A 226 31.41 -0.93 29.08
N SER A 227 30.69 -0.37 30.05
CA SER A 227 30.06 -1.13 31.14
C SER A 227 28.69 -1.75 30.79
N ALA A 228 28.05 -1.30 29.70
CA ALA A 228 26.77 -1.79 29.24
C ALA A 228 26.61 -1.46 27.74
N SER A 229 26.80 -2.45 26.88
CA SER A 229 26.68 -2.29 25.43
C SER A 229 25.60 -3.20 24.86
N THR A 230 24.85 -2.69 23.89
CA THR A 230 23.92 -3.49 23.11
C THR A 230 24.21 -3.30 21.63
N SER A 231 24.08 -4.38 20.87
CA SER A 231 24.16 -4.38 19.42
C SER A 231 23.03 -5.22 18.87
N SER A 232 22.41 -4.77 17.80
CA SER A 232 21.43 -5.53 17.07
C SER A 232 21.60 -5.38 15.57
N GLU A 233 21.30 -6.46 14.89
CA GLU A 233 21.37 -6.58 13.46
C GLU A 233 20.02 -7.07 12.95
N THR A 234 19.56 -6.47 11.85
CA THR A 234 18.36 -6.90 11.15
C THR A 234 18.71 -7.18 9.70
N ARG A 235 18.46 -8.41 9.25
CA ARG A 235 18.55 -8.83 7.85
C ARG A 235 17.15 -9.07 7.33
N ARG A 236 16.81 -8.47 6.20
CA ARG A 236 15.53 -8.68 5.50
C ARG A 236 15.79 -9.13 4.08
N THR A 237 14.93 -10.01 3.61
CA THR A 237 14.92 -10.48 2.23
C THR A 237 13.52 -10.30 1.68
N MET A 238 13.38 -9.69 0.51
CA MET A 238 12.10 -9.51 -0.18
C MET A 238 12.23 -10.08 -1.59
N ARG A 239 11.46 -11.13 -1.88
CA ARG A 239 11.38 -11.73 -3.21
C ARG A 239 10.14 -11.23 -3.93
N LEU A 240 10.33 -10.59 -5.07
CA LEU A 240 9.28 -10.10 -5.96
C LEU A 240 9.19 -11.01 -7.19
N GLY A 241 8.10 -11.74 -7.31
CA GLY A 241 7.80 -12.62 -8.45
C GLY A 241 7.19 -11.84 -9.62
N ALA A 242 7.45 -12.30 -10.84
CA ALA A 242 6.90 -11.71 -12.07
C ALA A 242 5.35 -11.81 -12.15
N ASP A 243 4.77 -12.77 -11.43
CA ASP A 243 3.32 -12.96 -11.25
C ASP A 243 2.69 -11.94 -10.29
N GLY A 244 3.50 -11.09 -9.65
CA GLY A 244 3.06 -10.15 -8.64
C GLY A 244 3.04 -10.73 -7.23
N SER A 245 3.55 -11.94 -6.98
CA SER A 245 3.72 -12.46 -5.63
C SER A 245 4.87 -11.77 -4.90
N VAL A 246 4.71 -11.48 -3.61
CA VAL A 246 5.80 -11.05 -2.73
C VAL A 246 5.93 -11.98 -1.55
N VAL A 247 7.18 -12.33 -1.22
CA VAL A 247 7.54 -13.02 0.02
C VAL A 247 8.63 -12.22 0.70
N GLU A 248 8.38 -11.82 1.94
CA GLU A 248 9.36 -11.18 2.79
C GLU A 248 9.74 -12.11 3.94
N GLY A 249 11.05 -12.19 4.22
CA GLY A 249 11.59 -12.80 5.43
C GLY A 249 12.47 -11.81 6.16
N SER A 250 12.40 -11.80 7.49
CA SER A 250 13.26 -11.00 8.36
C SER A 250 13.91 -11.92 9.38
N SER A 251 15.19 -11.68 9.67
CA SER A 251 15.86 -12.18 10.86
C SER A 251 16.46 -11.02 11.64
N HIS A 252 16.40 -11.14 12.96
CA HIS A 252 16.90 -10.17 13.90
C HIS A 252 17.80 -10.90 14.89
N GLU A 253 18.98 -10.35 15.10
CA GLU A 253 19.92 -10.80 16.11
C GLU A 253 20.24 -9.64 17.04
N GLY A 254 20.22 -9.91 18.35
CA GLY A 254 20.50 -8.93 19.39
C GLY A 254 21.46 -9.50 20.40
N ILE A 255 22.49 -8.74 20.75
CA ILE A 255 23.48 -9.09 21.76
C ILE A 255 23.58 -7.93 22.75
N GLY A 256 23.56 -8.24 24.04
CA GLY A 256 23.80 -7.29 25.12
C GLY A 256 24.89 -7.80 26.04
N ASN A 257 25.81 -6.92 26.44
CA ASN A 257 26.87 -7.21 27.39
C ASN A 257 26.85 -6.18 28.52
N PHE A 258 26.95 -6.66 29.75
CA PHE A 258 26.93 -5.86 30.97
C PHE A 258 28.10 -6.28 31.86
N THR A 259 28.78 -5.31 32.46
CA THR A 259 29.79 -5.57 33.48
C THR A 259 29.53 -4.69 34.69
N GLY A 260 29.52 -5.28 35.88
CA GLY A 260 29.53 -4.53 37.13
C GLY A 260 30.92 -4.45 37.70
N ARG A 261 31.23 -3.30 38.30
CA ARG A 261 32.47 -3.08 39.06
C ARG A 261 32.18 -3.00 40.55
N ASP A 262 33.12 -3.42 41.37
CA ASP A 262 33.07 -3.23 42.83
C ASP A 262 33.40 -1.77 43.21
N GLY A 263 33.37 -1.47 44.52
CA GLY A 263 33.72 -0.14 45.06
C GLY A 263 35.17 0.29 44.84
N TYR A 264 36.04 -0.60 44.36
CA TYR A 264 37.43 -0.33 44.01
C TYR A 264 37.65 -0.20 42.49
N GLY A 265 36.58 -0.31 41.70
CA GLY A 265 36.64 -0.24 40.24
C GLY A 265 37.07 -1.54 39.56
N ASN A 266 37.26 -2.64 40.31
CA ASN A 266 37.56 -3.96 39.73
C ASN A 266 36.29 -4.57 39.16
N MET A 267 36.39 -5.37 38.09
CA MET A 267 35.24 -6.09 37.54
C MET A 267 34.74 -7.12 38.57
N ALA A 268 33.52 -6.94 39.06
CA ALA A 268 32.87 -7.81 40.03
C ALA A 268 32.03 -8.89 39.35
N TRP A 269 31.44 -8.57 38.19
CA TRP A 269 30.64 -9.51 37.42
C TRP A 269 30.55 -9.09 35.95
N SER A 270 30.25 -10.06 35.09
CA SER A 270 29.83 -9.83 33.71
C SER A 270 28.61 -10.69 33.40
N ALA A 271 27.72 -10.17 32.57
CA ALA A 271 26.52 -10.86 32.11
C ALA A 271 26.26 -10.47 30.66
N GLY A 272 25.64 -11.37 29.91
CA GLY A 272 25.21 -11.07 28.55
C GLY A 272 23.95 -11.83 28.18
N TYR A 273 23.30 -11.36 27.13
CA TYR A 273 22.22 -12.10 26.49
C TYR A 273 22.40 -12.04 24.98
N ALA A 274 21.94 -13.11 24.32
CA ALA A 274 21.75 -13.15 22.89
C ALA A 274 20.29 -13.48 22.62
N SER A 275 19.72 -12.82 21.62
CA SER A 275 18.36 -13.06 21.14
C SER A 275 18.41 -13.24 19.63
N HIS A 276 17.71 -14.26 19.14
CA HIS A 276 17.45 -14.44 17.72
C HIS A 276 15.95 -14.53 17.50
N SER A 277 15.43 -13.79 16.54
CA SER A 277 14.04 -13.90 16.11
C SER A 277 13.95 -13.78 14.59
N GLY A 278 12.86 -14.32 14.03
CA GLY A 278 12.57 -14.18 12.61
C GLY A 278 11.08 -14.15 12.38
N ASP A 279 10.68 -13.53 11.28
CA ASP A 279 9.29 -13.45 10.83
C ASP A 279 9.24 -13.52 9.30
N GLY A 280 8.09 -13.89 8.77
CA GLY A 280 7.87 -14.03 7.34
C GLY A 280 6.46 -13.62 6.93
N ARG A 281 6.35 -12.93 5.80
CA ARG A 281 5.07 -12.44 5.28
C ARG A 281 4.96 -12.70 3.79
N THR A 282 3.74 -12.95 3.34
CA THR A 282 3.43 -13.13 1.93
C THR A 282 2.38 -12.12 1.50
N GLY A 283 2.31 -11.84 0.20
CA GLY A 283 1.31 -10.94 -0.35
C GLY A 283 1.42 -10.80 -1.85
N THR A 284 0.89 -9.68 -2.35
CA THR A 284 0.99 -9.27 -3.75
C THR A 284 1.61 -7.88 -3.86
N TRP A 285 2.29 -7.62 -4.97
CA TRP A 285 2.91 -6.33 -5.25
C TRP A 285 2.51 -5.80 -6.63
N THR A 286 2.51 -4.48 -6.75
CA THR A 286 2.34 -3.75 -8.01
C THR A 286 3.29 -2.56 -8.04
N ALA A 287 3.70 -2.15 -9.24
CA ALA A 287 4.57 -0.99 -9.42
C ALA A 287 4.31 -0.30 -10.76
N GLY A 288 4.42 1.02 -10.76
CA GLY A 288 4.26 1.86 -11.95
C GLY A 288 4.25 3.34 -11.58
N ASP A 289 4.58 4.19 -12.54
CA ASP A 289 4.64 5.65 -12.36
C ASP A 289 5.47 6.11 -11.14
N GLY A 290 6.55 5.38 -10.82
CA GLY A 290 7.39 5.65 -9.65
C GLY A 290 6.78 5.25 -8.30
N GLY A 291 5.59 4.63 -8.27
CA GLY A 291 4.97 4.08 -7.07
C GLY A 291 5.18 2.56 -6.93
N PHE A 292 5.43 2.09 -5.71
CA PHE A 292 5.56 0.69 -5.33
C PHE A 292 4.57 0.37 -4.21
N TYR A 293 3.75 -0.66 -4.42
CA TYR A 293 2.65 -1.01 -3.52
C TYR A 293 2.68 -2.49 -3.19
N ILE A 294 2.51 -2.82 -1.91
CA ILE A 294 2.35 -4.20 -1.43
C ILE A 294 1.03 -4.32 -0.68
N THR A 295 0.28 -5.39 -0.97
CA THR A 295 -0.85 -5.86 -0.15
C THR A 295 -0.47 -7.21 0.44
N TRP A 296 -0.34 -7.26 1.76
CA TRP A 296 -0.01 -8.47 2.49
C TRP A 296 -1.23 -9.38 2.65
N SER A 297 -0.99 -10.68 2.85
CA SER A 297 -2.04 -11.70 3.02
C SER A 297 -2.93 -11.47 4.25
N ASP A 298 -2.46 -10.70 5.24
CA ASP A 298 -3.26 -10.27 6.39
C ASP A 298 -4.13 -9.03 6.11
N GLY A 299 -4.12 -8.54 4.86
CA GLY A 299 -4.89 -7.40 4.40
C GLY A 299 -4.26 -6.03 4.68
N THR A 300 -3.12 -5.98 5.38
CA THR A 300 -2.38 -4.72 5.54
C THR A 300 -1.71 -4.34 4.21
N GLN A 301 -1.51 -3.05 3.98
CA GLN A 301 -0.89 -2.54 2.76
C GLN A 301 0.26 -1.60 3.09
N ALA A 302 1.19 -1.49 2.15
CA ALA A 302 2.29 -0.55 2.21
C ALA A 302 2.51 0.09 0.84
N ALA A 303 2.90 1.36 0.84
CA ALA A 303 3.10 2.14 -0.37
C ALA A 303 4.32 3.03 -0.21
N TRP A 304 5.12 3.12 -1.27
CA TRP A 304 6.31 3.97 -1.36
C TRP A 304 6.40 4.58 -2.74
N GLN A 305 7.11 5.70 -2.84
CA GLN A 305 7.78 6.03 -4.09
C GLN A 305 9.02 5.13 -4.21
N TYR A 306 9.39 4.72 -5.41
CA TYR A 306 10.61 3.94 -5.62
C TYR A 306 11.53 4.54 -6.66
N GLN A 307 12.82 4.28 -6.47
CA GLN A 307 13.86 4.51 -7.47
C GLN A 307 14.72 3.27 -7.60
N LEU A 308 15.05 2.92 -8.84
CA LEU A 308 15.90 1.79 -9.16
C LEU A 308 17.19 2.31 -9.79
N HIS A 309 18.34 1.91 -9.23
CA HIS A 309 19.66 2.32 -9.68
C HIS A 309 20.54 1.08 -9.96
N GLY A 310 21.56 1.25 -10.80
CA GLY A 310 22.53 0.20 -11.11
C GLY A 310 22.12 -0.71 -12.26
N VAL A 311 22.88 -1.81 -12.43
CA VAL A 311 22.70 -2.80 -13.49
C VAL A 311 22.22 -4.14 -12.90
N PRO A 312 21.54 -5.00 -13.66
CA PRO A 312 21.11 -6.33 -13.19
C PRO A 312 22.25 -7.10 -12.51
N GLY A 313 21.95 -7.69 -11.35
CA GLY A 313 22.92 -8.35 -10.48
C GLY A 313 23.65 -7.41 -9.51
N GLN A 314 23.47 -6.09 -9.62
CA GLN A 314 24.02 -5.06 -8.72
C GLN A 314 23.02 -3.90 -8.51
N ARG A 315 21.71 -4.16 -8.67
CA ARG A 315 20.71 -3.12 -8.55
C ARG A 315 20.54 -2.67 -7.09
N ARG A 316 20.20 -1.40 -6.93
CA ARG A 316 19.78 -0.77 -5.68
C ARG A 316 18.35 -0.25 -5.83
N LEU A 317 17.47 -0.68 -4.96
CA LEU A 317 16.09 -0.23 -4.87
C LEU A 317 15.95 0.69 -3.65
N LEU A 318 15.59 1.94 -3.89
CA LEU A 318 15.31 2.92 -2.84
C LEU A 318 13.80 3.07 -2.72
N LEU A 319 13.26 2.76 -1.53
CA LEU A 319 11.87 2.98 -1.18
C LEU A 319 11.76 4.25 -0.33
N ILE A 320 10.99 5.22 -0.80
CA ILE A 320 10.90 6.57 -0.27
C ILE A 320 9.49 6.76 0.29
N ASN A 321 9.39 7.12 1.58
CA ASN A 321 8.14 7.48 2.23
C ASN A 321 8.18 8.96 2.63
N PRO A 322 7.14 9.76 2.31
CA PRO A 322 7.04 11.15 2.76
C PRO A 322 7.23 11.27 4.28
N GLY A 323 8.24 12.03 4.71
CA GLY A 323 8.55 12.25 6.13
C GLY A 323 9.68 11.41 6.71
N GLN A 324 10.27 10.48 5.94
CA GLN A 324 11.50 9.81 6.35
C GLN A 324 12.75 10.64 6.05
N ARG A 325 13.73 10.60 6.97
CA ARG A 325 15.02 11.29 6.81
C ARG A 325 15.90 10.68 5.71
N ALA A 326 15.75 9.38 5.47
CA ALA A 326 16.48 8.66 4.44
C ALA A 326 15.58 7.56 3.82
N PRO A 327 15.77 7.23 2.54
CA PRO A 327 15.08 6.11 1.90
C PRO A 327 15.43 4.77 2.56
N TYR A 328 14.50 3.82 2.52
CA TYR A 328 14.82 2.41 2.77
C TYR A 328 15.53 1.83 1.56
N GLU A 329 16.77 1.41 1.76
CA GLU A 329 17.59 0.86 0.70
C GLU A 329 17.56 -0.67 0.68
N TRP A 330 17.38 -1.23 -0.51
CA TRP A 330 17.46 -2.65 -0.77
C TRP A 330 18.45 -2.91 -1.90
N THR A 331 19.16 -4.03 -1.83
CA THR A 331 20.22 -4.40 -2.77
C THR A 331 19.92 -5.77 -3.37
N GLU A 332 20.22 -5.96 -4.65
CA GLU A 332 20.01 -7.25 -5.31
C GLU A 332 21.05 -8.31 -4.89
N GLN A 333 22.23 -7.87 -4.48
CA GLN A 333 23.25 -8.77 -3.94
C GLN A 333 23.06 -8.94 -2.43
N PRO A 334 23.35 -10.15 -1.89
CA PRO A 334 23.48 -10.30 -0.45
C PRO A 334 24.54 -9.34 0.07
N ILE A 335 24.23 -8.65 1.17
CA ILE A 335 25.20 -7.80 1.84
C ILE A 335 26.17 -8.72 2.57
N VAL A 336 27.40 -8.80 2.07
CA VAL A 336 28.51 -9.48 2.74
C VAL A 336 29.07 -8.49 3.76
N VAL A 337 28.84 -8.77 5.05
CA VAL A 337 29.35 -7.98 6.19
C VAL A 337 30.57 -8.68 6.77
#